data_AF-A0A9W8ISW8-F1
#
_entry.id   AF-A0A9W8ISW8-F1
#
_cell.length_a   1.000
_cell.length_b   1.000
_cell.length_c   1.000
_cell.angle_alpha   90.00
_cell.angle_beta   90.00
_cell.angle_gamma   90.00
#
_symmetry.space_group_name_H-M   'P 1'
#
loop_
_entity.id
_entity.type
_entity.pdbx_description
1 polymer ?
#
loop_
_entity_poly.entity_id
_entity_poly.type
_entity_poly.pdbx_seq_one_letter_code
_entity_poly.pdbx_strand_id
1 'polypeptide(L)'
;MERLPQEWVTLYSLAENNPSDFEQCSQGILNKLKYAITVLKRQGYVHGDFRSNNIMINANMLGDEGKVDIKIVDFDWSGKAQEAHYPGSRNPSIPWPGIPGGPVEQGDDEALLWSWWQETVKDVRKKLMVY
;
A
#
# COMPACT_ATOMS: atom_id res chain seq x y z
N MET A 1 4.48 13.70 13.66
CA MET A 1 3.70 13.10 12.56
C MET A 1 2.77 14.18 12.01
N GLU A 2 2.74 14.37 10.69
CA GLU A 2 1.79 15.29 10.03
C GLU A 2 0.36 14.77 10.24
N ARG A 3 -0.57 15.63 10.66
CA ARG A 3 -1.99 15.27 10.69
C ARG A 3 -2.55 15.43 9.30
N LEU A 4 -2.99 14.33 8.69
CA LEU A 4 -3.64 14.40 7.40
C LEU A 4 -5.06 14.97 7.53
N PRO A 5 -5.48 15.82 6.59
CA PRO A 5 -6.87 16.29 6.48
C PRO A 5 -7.89 15.15 6.33
N GLN A 6 -9.18 15.44 6.57
CA GLN A 6 -10.26 14.43 6.59
C GLN A 6 -10.49 13.75 5.24
N GLU A 7 -10.10 14.39 4.14
CA GLU A 7 -10.19 13.83 2.78
C GLU A 7 -9.18 12.71 2.51
N TRP A 8 -8.20 12.49 3.40
CA TRP A 8 -7.28 11.38 3.26
C TRP A 8 -7.84 10.12 3.90
N VAL A 9 -8.15 9.13 3.07
CA VAL A 9 -8.63 7.82 3.49
C VAL A 9 -7.54 6.77 3.25
N THR A 10 -7.54 5.69 4.01
CA THR A 10 -6.67 4.56 3.66
C THR A 10 -7.13 3.94 2.34
N LEU A 11 -6.19 3.42 1.55
CA LEU A 11 -6.51 2.70 0.31
C LEU A 11 -7.40 1.49 0.60
N TYR A 12 -7.20 0.84 1.74
CA TYR A 12 -8.12 -0.20 2.24
C TYR A 12 -9.56 0.33 2.35
N SER A 13 -9.76 1.46 3.03
CA SER A 13 -11.10 2.05 3.21
C SER A 13 -11.71 2.52 1.89
N LEU A 14 -10.90 2.98 0.93
CA LEU A 14 -11.37 3.33 -0.40
C LEU A 14 -11.90 2.10 -1.14
N ALA A 15 -11.12 1.01 -1.18
CA ALA A 15 -11.54 -0.24 -1.83
C ALA A 15 -12.78 -0.86 -1.19
N GLU A 16 -12.92 -0.75 0.14
CA GLU A 16 -14.06 -1.29 0.86
C GLU A 16 -15.34 -0.46 0.69
N ASN A 17 -15.25 0.87 0.84
CA ASN A 17 -16.43 1.73 0.95
C ASN A 17 -16.81 2.43 -0.36
N ASN A 18 -15.85 2.64 -1.27
CA ASN A 18 -16.07 3.31 -2.56
C ASN A 18 -15.43 2.48 -3.71
N PRO A 19 -15.93 1.25 -3.96
CA PRO A 19 -15.33 0.32 -4.92
C PRO A 19 -15.32 0.86 -6.37
N SER A 20 -16.30 1.67 -6.76
CA SER A 20 -16.34 2.30 -8.08
C SER A 20 -15.19 3.28 -8.29
N ASP A 21 -14.92 4.15 -7.31
CA ASP A 21 -13.82 5.11 -7.36
C ASP A 21 -12.47 4.40 -7.37
N PHE A 22 -12.34 3.32 -6.59
CA PHE A 22 -11.17 2.46 -6.62
C PHE A 22 -10.96 1.87 -8.02
N GLU A 23 -11.96 1.22 -8.62
CA GLU A 23 -11.83 0.57 -9.93
C GLU A 23 -11.40 1.61 -10.99
N GLN A 24 -12.05 2.78 -11.00
CA GLN A 24 -11.74 3.88 -11.92
C GLN A 24 -10.30 4.37 -11.79
N CYS A 25 -9.77 4.47 -10.57
CA CYS A 25 -8.44 5.03 -10.32
C CYS A 25 -7.33 3.98 -10.10
N SER A 26 -7.67 2.69 -10.10
CA SER A 26 -6.79 1.57 -9.71
C SER A 26 -5.46 1.56 -10.45
N GLN A 27 -5.47 1.81 -11.76
CA GLN A 27 -4.25 1.85 -12.57
C GLN A 27 -3.33 3.03 -12.18
N GLY A 28 -3.91 4.20 -11.89
CA GLY A 28 -3.16 5.37 -11.43
C GLY A 28 -2.55 5.15 -10.04
N ILE A 29 -3.31 4.53 -9.14
CA ILE A 29 -2.86 4.13 -7.80
C ILE A 29 -1.68 3.16 -7.92
N LEU A 30 -1.82 2.09 -8.71
CA LEU A 30 -0.75 1.09 -8.90
C LEU A 30 0.54 1.73 -9.42
N ASN A 31 0.44 2.64 -10.39
CA ASN A 31 1.59 3.34 -10.95
C ASN A 31 2.32 4.16 -9.87
N LYS A 32 1.59 4.85 -9.00
CA LYS A 32 2.16 5.63 -7.88
C LYS A 32 2.80 4.74 -6.82
N LEU A 33 2.18 3.60 -6.49
CA LEU A 33 2.73 2.62 -5.54
C LEU A 33 4.05 2.03 -6.05
N LYS A 34 4.09 1.59 -7.31
CA LYS A 34 5.31 1.08 -7.96
C LYS A 34 6.41 2.15 -8.01
N TYR A 35 6.03 3.39 -8.31
CA TYR A 35 6.98 4.50 -8.31
C TYR A 35 7.57 4.73 -6.91
N ALA A 36 6.74 4.74 -5.86
CA ALA A 36 7.23 4.93 -4.49
C ALA A 36 8.18 3.80 -4.05
N ILE A 37 7.85 2.54 -4.34
CA ILE A 37 8.75 1.40 -4.11
C ILE A 37 10.06 1.58 -4.89
N THR A 38 9.98 2.02 -6.16
CA THR A 38 11.18 2.27 -6.98
C THR A 38 12.07 3.34 -6.36
N VAL A 39 11.49 4.41 -5.80
CA VAL A 39 12.24 5.46 -5.10
C VAL A 39 12.92 4.89 -3.85
N LEU A 40 12.19 4.15 -3.00
CA LEU A 40 12.76 3.51 -1.81
C LEU A 40 13.93 2.59 -2.18
N LYS A 41 13.71 1.68 -3.14
CA LYS A 41 14.73 0.73 -3.63
C LYS A 41 15.98 1.45 -4.13
N ARG A 42 15.84 2.50 -4.94
CA ARG A 42 16.98 3.29 -5.48
C ARG A 42 17.80 3.96 -4.38
N GLN A 43 17.18 4.32 -3.26
CA GLN A 43 17.86 4.91 -2.11
C GLN A 43 18.40 3.86 -1.12
N GLY A 44 18.17 2.57 -1.37
CA GLY A 44 18.55 1.49 -0.47
C GLY A 44 17.66 1.37 0.77
N TYR A 45 16.44 1.94 0.73
CA TYR A 45 15.48 1.90 1.82
C TYR A 45 14.34 0.91 1.55
N VAL A 46 13.73 0.47 2.63
CA VAL A 46 12.51 -0.35 2.68
C VAL A 46 11.52 0.29 3.65
N HIS A 47 10.23 0.08 3.41
CA HIS A 47 9.17 0.44 4.35
C HIS A 47 8.93 -0.67 5.39
N GLY A 48 8.95 -1.93 4.96
CA GLY A 48 8.74 -3.11 5.80
C GLY A 48 7.28 -3.41 6.14
N ASP A 49 6.35 -2.49 5.86
CA ASP A 49 4.91 -2.69 6.08
C ASP A 49 4.06 -2.05 4.97
N PHE A 50 4.44 -2.29 3.71
CA PHE A 50 3.82 -1.70 2.52
C PHE A 50 2.44 -2.33 2.19
N ARG A 51 1.45 -2.09 3.05
CA ARG A 51 0.07 -2.58 2.93
C ARG A 51 -0.93 -1.47 2.64
N SER A 52 -2.08 -1.82 2.08
CA SER A 52 -3.17 -0.88 1.76
C SER A 52 -3.67 -0.05 2.96
N ASN A 53 -3.50 -0.53 4.19
CA ASN A 53 -3.80 0.22 5.42
C ASN A 53 -2.82 1.37 5.68
N ASN A 54 -1.61 1.28 5.15
CA ASN A 54 -0.52 2.24 5.32
C ASN A 54 -0.33 3.13 4.08
N ILE A 55 -1.25 3.02 3.12
CA ILE A 55 -1.35 3.90 1.95
C ILE A 55 -2.55 4.81 2.16
N MET A 56 -2.32 6.12 2.14
CA MET A 56 -3.33 7.15 2.19
C MET A 56 -3.60 7.67 0.77
N ILE A 57 -4.87 7.87 0.44
CA ILE A 57 -5.35 8.43 -0.83
C ILE A 57 -6.12 9.70 -0.54
N ASN A 58 -5.87 10.75 -1.31
CA ASN A 58 -6.68 11.96 -1.25
C ASN A 58 -7.99 11.76 -2.02
N ALA A 59 -9.09 11.54 -1.31
CA ALA A 59 -10.39 11.25 -1.91
C ALA A 59 -10.95 12.42 -2.75
N ASN A 60 -10.59 13.67 -2.42
CA ASN A 60 -11.05 14.85 -3.16
C ASN A 60 -10.42 14.99 -4.56
N MET A 61 -9.35 14.24 -4.85
CA MET A 61 -8.72 14.23 -6.16
C MET A 61 -9.18 13.06 -7.04
N LEU A 62 -10.02 12.17 -6.50
CA LEU A 62 -10.61 11.07 -7.25
C LEU A 62 -11.70 11.63 -8.18
N GLY A 63 -11.65 11.28 -9.47
CA GLY A 63 -12.58 11.77 -10.49
C GLY A 63 -11.98 12.75 -11.50
N ASP A 64 -10.87 13.41 -11.17
CA ASP A 64 -10.03 14.10 -12.16
C ASP A 64 -9.15 13.07 -12.86
N GLU A 65 -9.40 12.78 -14.14
CA GLU A 65 -8.67 11.76 -14.90
C GLU A 65 -7.14 11.86 -14.68
N GLY A 66 -6.57 10.89 -13.98
CA GLY A 66 -5.13 10.74 -13.78
C GLY A 66 -4.53 11.44 -12.55
N LYS A 67 -5.30 12.17 -11.73
CA LYS A 67 -4.78 12.82 -10.52
C LYS A 67 -4.97 11.97 -9.27
N VAL A 68 -4.19 10.90 -9.16
CA VAL A 68 -4.08 10.15 -7.90
C VAL A 68 -2.97 10.75 -7.06
N ASP A 69 -3.33 11.27 -5.89
CA ASP A 69 -2.37 11.67 -4.86
C ASP A 69 -2.33 10.64 -3.74
N ILE A 70 -1.10 10.18 -3.42
CA ILE A 70 -0.87 9.15 -2.40
C ILE A 70 0.16 9.63 -1.38
N LYS A 71 -0.04 9.25 -0.13
CA LYS A 71 0.96 9.33 0.92
C LYS A 71 1.16 7.96 1.54
N ILE A 72 2.40 7.60 1.80
CA ILE A 72 2.73 6.39 2.56
C ILE A 72 2.93 6.82 4.01
N VAL A 73 2.41 6.04 4.95
CA VAL A 73 2.47 6.31 6.40
C VAL A 73 2.91 5.06 7.15
N ASP A 74 3.17 5.20 8.45
CA ASP A 74 3.58 4.09 9.33
C ASP A 74 4.97 3.51 9.00
N PHE A 75 5.99 4.36 9.16
CA PHE A 75 7.39 4.04 8.87
C PHE A 75 8.14 3.33 10.01
N ASP A 76 7.43 2.76 10.99
CA ASP A 76 8.06 2.20 12.20
C ASP A 76 8.96 1.00 11.89
N TRP A 77 8.75 0.30 10.77
CA TRP A 77 9.57 -0.84 10.32
C TRP A 77 10.49 -0.48 9.16
N SER A 78 10.60 0.81 8.86
CA SER A 78 11.39 1.30 7.74
C SER A 78 12.84 1.52 8.11
N GLY A 79 13.69 1.52 7.10
CA GLY A 79 15.11 1.78 7.26
C GLY A 79 15.87 1.35 6.02
N LYS A 80 17.18 1.22 6.13
CA LYS A 80 17.97 0.63 5.06
C LYS A 80 17.64 -0.85 4.93
N ALA A 81 17.59 -1.34 3.69
CA ALA A 81 17.44 -2.76 3.43
C ALA A 81 18.51 -3.56 4.20
N GLN A 82 18.15 -4.72 4.74
CA GLN A 82 19.00 -5.59 5.56
C GLN A 82 19.41 -5.04 6.94
N GLU A 83 19.25 -3.74 7.20
CA GLU A 83 19.42 -3.14 8.54
C GLU A 83 18.06 -3.02 9.27
N ALA A 84 16.99 -2.69 8.56
CA ALA A 84 15.63 -2.74 9.08
C ALA A 84 15.20 -4.19 9.32
N HIS A 85 14.46 -4.44 10.40
CA HIS A 85 14.00 -5.78 10.78
C HIS A 85 12.49 -5.80 10.98
N TYR A 86 11.88 -6.91 10.59
CA TYR A 86 10.51 -7.19 10.97
C TYR A 86 10.38 -7.38 12.47
N PRO A 87 9.24 -7.03 13.08
CA PRO A 87 8.94 -7.45 14.44
C PRO A 87 8.98 -8.98 14.60
N GLY A 88 9.37 -9.43 15.80
CA GLY A 88 9.34 -10.85 16.15
C GLY A 88 7.94 -11.47 16.19
N SER A 89 6.90 -10.64 16.35
CA SER A 89 5.50 -11.05 16.27
C SER A 89 4.74 -10.16 15.30
N ARG A 90 4.01 -10.78 14.36
CA ARG A 90 3.22 -10.12 13.31
C ARG A 90 1.97 -10.95 13.04
N ASN A 91 0.97 -10.36 12.40
CA ASN A 91 -0.24 -11.09 12.03
C ASN A 91 0.09 -12.24 11.05
N PRO A 92 -0.15 -13.51 11.40
CA PRO A 92 0.19 -14.66 10.56
C PRO A 92 -0.71 -14.81 9.32
N SER A 93 -1.84 -14.09 9.26
CA SER A 93 -2.73 -14.11 8.08
C SER A 93 -2.18 -13.28 6.91
N ILE A 94 -1.15 -12.47 7.14
CA ILE A 94 -0.50 -11.69 6.10
C ILE A 94 0.67 -12.52 5.55
N PRO A 95 0.78 -12.70 4.22
CA PRO A 95 1.86 -13.45 3.60
C PRO A 95 3.15 -12.61 3.58
N TRP A 96 3.75 -12.41 4.75
CA TRP A 96 4.99 -11.65 4.88
C TRP A 96 6.11 -12.30 4.07
N PRO A 97 6.88 -11.54 3.28
CA PRO A 97 7.94 -12.10 2.43
C PRO A 97 9.18 -12.56 3.22
N GLY A 98 9.43 -11.98 4.39
CA GLY A 98 10.51 -12.37 5.29
C GLY A 98 10.05 -13.01 6.61
N ILE A 99 11.02 -13.53 7.37
CA ILE A 99 10.77 -14.22 8.64
C ILE A 99 10.56 -13.26 9.82
N PRO A 100 9.79 -13.64 10.86
CA PRO A 100 9.65 -12.83 12.06
C PRO A 100 11.00 -12.55 12.72
N GLY A 101 11.24 -11.29 13.09
CA GLY A 101 12.52 -10.84 13.67
C GLY A 101 13.69 -10.80 12.68
N GLY A 102 13.48 -11.18 11.41
CA GLY A 102 14.51 -11.15 10.38
C GLY A 102 14.64 -9.79 9.69
N PRO A 103 15.72 -9.59 8.91
CA PRO A 103 15.89 -8.38 8.12
C PRO A 103 14.78 -8.23 7.07
N VAL A 104 14.43 -6.99 6.76
CA VAL A 104 13.58 -6.63 5.64
C VAL A 104 14.45 -6.51 4.39
N GLU A 105 14.17 -7.32 3.38
CA GLU A 105 14.95 -7.34 2.13
C GLU A 105 14.44 -6.30 1.13
N GLN A 106 15.31 -5.89 0.20
CA GLN A 106 14.98 -4.85 -0.78
C GLN A 106 13.79 -5.22 -1.69
N GLY A 107 13.48 -6.51 -1.84
CA GLY A 107 12.34 -7.00 -2.63
C GLY A 107 11.01 -7.05 -1.87
N ASP A 108 11.04 -6.92 -0.55
CA ASP A 108 9.92 -7.29 0.30
C ASP A 108 8.69 -6.38 0.13
N ASP A 109 8.88 -5.07 0.04
CA ASP A 109 7.77 -4.13 -0.18
C ASP A 109 7.02 -4.41 -1.50
N GLU A 110 7.75 -4.85 -2.53
CA GLU A 110 7.14 -5.23 -3.81
C GLU A 110 6.40 -6.56 -3.71
N ALA A 111 6.99 -7.56 -3.05
CA ALA A 111 6.33 -8.83 -2.80
C ALA A 111 5.02 -8.64 -2.00
N LEU A 112 5.07 -7.79 -0.97
CA LEU A 112 3.91 -7.46 -0.15
C LEU A 112 2.85 -6.70 -0.95
N LEU A 113 3.23 -5.70 -1.76
CA LEU A 113 2.30 -5.03 -2.69
C LEU A 113 1.54 -6.05 -3.55
N TRP A 114 2.25 -6.98 -4.18
CA TRP A 114 1.62 -7.96 -5.06
C TRP A 114 0.73 -8.95 -4.32
N SER A 115 1.06 -9.29 -3.08
CA SER A 115 0.28 -10.25 -2.30
C SER A 115 -1.13 -9.77 -1.98
N TRP A 116 -1.35 -8.46 -1.84
CA TRP A 116 -2.68 -7.91 -1.54
C TRP A 116 -3.33 -7.19 -2.73
N TRP A 117 -2.56 -6.66 -3.69
CA TRP A 117 -3.12 -5.88 -4.80
C TRP A 117 -4.09 -6.70 -5.67
N GLN A 118 -3.70 -7.91 -6.05
CA GLN A 118 -4.50 -8.75 -6.95
C GLN A 118 -5.82 -9.17 -6.32
N GLU A 119 -5.79 -9.60 -5.05
CA GLU A 119 -7.01 -9.95 -4.32
C GLU A 119 -7.91 -8.72 -4.10
N THR A 120 -7.33 -7.55 -3.81
CA THR A 120 -8.13 -6.31 -3.67
C THR A 120 -8.89 -5.97 -4.95
N VAL A 121 -8.21 -5.99 -6.11
CA VAL A 121 -8.86 -5.72 -7.41
C VAL A 121 -9.96 -6.73 -7.71
N LYS A 122 -9.70 -8.01 -7.44
CA LYS A 122 -10.68 -9.10 -7.65
C LYS A 122 -11.90 -8.94 -6.73
N ASP A 123 -11.69 -8.59 -5.46
CA ASP A 123 -12.77 -8.37 -4.50
C ASP A 123 -13.60 -7.14 -4.86
N VAL A 124 -12.97 -6.03 -5.28
CA VAL A 124 -13.67 -4.84 -5.77
C VAL A 124 -14.54 -5.18 -6.99
N ARG A 125 -13.99 -5.87 -7.98
CA ARG A 125 -14.75 -6.28 -9.18
C ARG A 125 -15.93 -7.18 -8.84
N LYS A 126 -15.73 -8.12 -7.90
CA LYS A 126 -16.82 -8.97 -7.40
C LYS A 126 -17.92 -8.14 -6.75
N LYS A 127 -17.58 -7.14 -5.93
CA LYS A 127 -18.56 -6.22 -5.31
C LYS A 127 -19.37 -5.45 -6.36
N LEU A 128 -18.73 -5.03 -7.46
CA LEU A 128 -19.40 -4.31 -8.55
C LEU A 128 -20.30 -5.19 -9.43
N MET A 129 -20.11 -6.52 -9.43
CA MET A 129 -20.95 -7.48 -10.18
C MET A 129 -22.24 -7.90 -9.46
N VAL A 130 -22.43 -7.52 -8.19
CA VAL A 130 -23.56 -7.95 -7.36
C VAL A 130 -24.78 -7.01 -7.49
N TYR A 131 -24.73 -6.04 -8.40
CA TYR A 131 -25.82 -5.09 -8.68
C TYR A 131 -26.32 -5.19 -10.12
#